data_AF-A0A0P8XQH2-F1
#
_entry.id   AF-A0A0P8XQH2-F1
#
_cell.length_a   1.000
_cell.length_b   1.000
_cell.length_c   1.000
_cell.angle_alpha   90.00
_cell.angle_beta   90.00
_cell.angle_gamma   90.00
#
_symmetry.space_group_name_H-M   'P 1'
#
loop_
_entity.id
_entity.type
_entity.pdbx_description
1 polymer ?
#
loop_
_entity_poly.entity_id
_entity_poly.type
_entity_poly.pdbx_seq_one_letter_code
_entity_poly.pdbx_strand_id
1 'polypeptide(L)'
;MMCSSFLLLLLPAIYFPALMAESLPLETILGHDKNPDPTREKYIWNPFPGNCGLNASMVPCAGVCPETCSFKSEKCPQYCGVNCECIDGYVFSESLLKCILRQDCPINIPQQVVETYRVFQ
;
A
#
# COMPACT_ATOMS: atom_id res chain seq x y z
N MET A 1 -14.91 -29.32 -60.11
CA MET A 1 -15.12 -30.47 -59.21
C MET A 1 -14.08 -30.43 -58.12
N MET A 2 -14.56 -30.27 -56.88
CA MET A 2 -14.07 -30.80 -55.57
C MET A 2 -12.54 -30.81 -55.34
N CYS A 3 -11.96 -29.98 -54.45
CA CYS A 3 -11.99 -30.02 -52.97
C CYS A 3 -11.06 -31.10 -52.37
N SER A 4 -10.39 -30.76 -51.24
CA SER A 4 -9.49 -31.58 -50.40
C SER A 4 -8.00 -31.48 -50.75
N SER A 5 -7.04 -31.24 -49.86
CA SER A 5 -7.02 -31.05 -48.42
C SER A 5 -5.66 -30.45 -48.04
N PHE A 6 -5.68 -29.42 -47.21
CA PHE A 6 -4.96 -29.38 -45.93
C PHE A 6 -3.73 -30.31 -45.80
N LEU A 7 -2.58 -29.93 -46.35
CA LEU A 7 -1.30 -30.57 -46.02
C LEU A 7 -0.17 -29.54 -45.92
N LEU A 8 -0.44 -28.42 -45.25
CA LEU A 8 0.55 -27.37 -44.91
C LEU A 8 0.57 -27.04 -43.41
N LEU A 9 0.02 -27.92 -42.55
CA LEU A 9 -0.12 -27.68 -41.10
C LEU A 9 0.76 -28.58 -40.23
N LEU A 10 1.94 -29.00 -40.71
CA LEU A 10 2.92 -29.66 -39.86
C LEU A 10 4.27 -28.98 -40.03
N LEU A 11 4.75 -28.42 -38.91
CA LEU A 11 6.01 -27.70 -38.64
C LEU A 11 5.84 -26.16 -38.65
N PRO A 12 5.99 -25.48 -37.49
CA PRO A 12 6.96 -25.80 -36.45
C PRO A 12 6.34 -25.87 -35.04
N ALA A 13 6.09 -27.09 -34.54
CA ALA A 13 5.90 -27.32 -33.10
C ALA A 13 7.26 -27.45 -32.37
N ILE A 14 8.30 -26.78 -32.85
CA ILE A 14 9.68 -26.89 -32.32
C ILE A 14 10.26 -25.50 -32.01
N TYR A 15 9.43 -24.47 -31.91
CA TYR A 15 9.89 -23.12 -31.55
C TYR A 15 9.02 -22.52 -30.44
N PHE A 16 8.84 -23.26 -29.35
CA PHE A 16 8.60 -22.63 -28.06
C PHE A 16 9.95 -22.54 -27.37
N PRO A 17 10.67 -21.40 -27.44
CA PRO A 17 11.76 -21.20 -26.50
C PRO A 17 11.16 -21.30 -25.10
N ALA A 18 11.84 -22.03 -24.24
CA ALA A 18 11.53 -22.20 -22.83
C ALA A 18 10.98 -20.88 -22.25
N LEU A 19 9.67 -20.83 -22.02
CA LEU A 19 9.04 -19.78 -21.24
C LEU A 19 9.54 -19.95 -19.82
N MET A 20 10.63 -19.23 -19.55
CA MET A 20 10.88 -18.51 -18.31
C MET A 20 10.43 -19.27 -17.07
N ALA A 21 11.34 -20.14 -16.59
CA ALA A 21 11.51 -20.27 -15.16
C ALA A 21 12.07 -18.94 -14.63
N GLU A 22 11.19 -17.95 -14.45
CA GLU A 22 11.44 -16.88 -13.50
C GLU A 22 10.50 -17.15 -12.33
N SER A 23 10.97 -17.98 -11.40
CA SER A 23 10.46 -17.93 -10.04
C SER A 23 10.50 -16.47 -9.61
N LEU A 24 9.32 -15.87 -9.40
CA LEU A 24 9.21 -14.59 -8.69
C LEU A 24 10.19 -14.65 -7.52
N PRO A 25 11.08 -13.64 -7.35
CA PRO A 25 11.95 -13.64 -6.20
C PRO A 25 11.02 -13.75 -5.00
N LEU A 26 11.28 -14.80 -4.21
CA LEU A 26 10.84 -14.98 -2.83
C LEU A 26 10.41 -13.64 -2.29
N GLU A 27 9.12 -13.51 -1.92
CA GLU A 27 8.54 -12.34 -1.27
C GLU A 27 9.67 -11.56 -0.60
N THR A 28 10.02 -10.40 -1.15
CA THR A 28 10.84 -9.47 -0.40
C THR A 28 9.95 -9.14 0.79
N ILE A 29 10.06 -9.94 1.86
CA ILE A 29 9.54 -9.59 3.16
C ILE A 29 10.17 -8.23 3.34
N LEU A 30 9.35 -7.19 3.29
CA LEU A 30 9.72 -5.85 3.71
C LEU A 30 9.96 -5.98 5.21
N GLY A 31 11.09 -6.60 5.55
CA GLY A 31 11.64 -6.65 6.86
C GLY A 31 12.08 -5.22 7.11
N HIS A 32 11.20 -4.44 7.70
CA HIS A 32 11.66 -3.27 8.41
C HIS A 32 12.55 -3.83 9.52
N ASP A 33 13.87 -3.70 9.39
CA ASP A 33 14.85 -4.19 10.38
C ASP A 33 14.52 -3.67 11.79
N LYS A 34 13.73 -2.58 11.87
CA LYS A 34 13.10 -2.06 13.09
C LYS A 34 11.67 -1.63 12.79
N ASN A 35 10.68 -2.38 13.27
CA ASN A 35 9.31 -1.88 13.34
C ASN A 35 9.26 -0.74 14.39
N PRO A 36 8.93 0.51 14.01
CA PRO A 36 8.89 1.63 14.96
C PRO A 36 7.75 1.53 15.99
N ASP A 37 6.76 0.67 15.74
CA ASP A 37 5.69 0.33 16.69
C ASP A 37 5.57 -1.19 16.79
N PRO A 38 6.47 -1.84 17.54
CA PRO A 38 6.46 -3.30 17.70
C PRO A 38 5.22 -3.80 18.45
N THR A 39 4.51 -2.90 19.14
CA THR A 39 3.28 -3.21 19.87
C THR A 39 2.04 -3.23 19.00
N ARG A 40 2.10 -2.69 17.77
CA ARG A 40 0.99 -2.80 16.83
C ARG A 40 0.85 -4.24 16.35
N GLU A 41 -0.17 -4.92 16.85
CA GLU A 41 -0.52 -6.28 16.45
C GLU A 41 -1.15 -6.32 15.03
N LYS A 42 -1.84 -5.25 14.61
CA LYS A 42 -2.57 -5.23 13.34
C LYS A 42 -2.67 -3.84 12.71
N TYR A 43 -2.65 -3.80 11.38
CA TYR A 43 -3.02 -2.62 10.59
C TYR A 43 -4.52 -2.27 10.69
N ILE A 44 -4.83 -1.00 10.50
CA ILE A 44 -6.19 -0.48 10.51
C ILE A 44 -6.84 -0.75 9.15
N TRP A 45 -7.97 -1.46 9.17
CA TRP A 45 -8.78 -1.73 7.99
C TRP A 45 -9.87 -0.66 7.85
N ASN A 46 -9.77 0.16 6.80
CA ASN A 46 -10.70 1.22 6.40
C ASN A 46 -11.50 1.89 7.55
N PRO A 47 -10.92 2.87 8.27
CA PRO A 47 -11.58 3.52 9.40
C PRO A 47 -12.63 4.56 9.00
N PHE A 48 -12.82 4.82 7.70
CA PHE A 48 -13.61 5.94 7.19
C PHE A 48 -15.08 5.50 6.90
N PRO A 49 -16.08 6.10 7.55
CA PRO A 49 -17.48 5.70 7.39
C PRO A 49 -18.11 6.26 6.10
N GLY A 50 -18.16 5.46 5.03
CA GLY A 50 -18.86 5.75 3.77
C GLY A 50 -18.25 6.87 2.91
N ASN A 51 -17.80 7.96 3.54
CA ASN A 51 -16.95 9.01 3.00
C ASN A 51 -15.68 9.12 3.86
N CYS A 52 -14.74 9.97 3.46
CA CYS A 52 -13.46 10.18 4.18
C CYS A 52 -13.61 10.95 5.51
N GLY A 53 -14.82 11.31 5.92
CA GLY A 53 -15.04 12.16 7.08
C GLY A 53 -14.50 13.59 6.89
N LEU A 54 -14.37 14.32 8.00
CA LEU A 54 -13.83 15.68 7.99
C LEU A 54 -12.31 15.67 7.85
N ASN A 55 -11.78 16.65 7.13
CA ASN A 55 -10.34 16.89 6.94
C ASN A 55 -9.57 15.79 6.20
N ALA A 56 -10.29 15.03 5.38
CA ALA A 56 -9.71 14.07 4.46
C ALA A 56 -10.41 14.15 3.11
N SER A 57 -9.70 13.81 2.05
CA SER A 57 -10.21 13.75 0.68
C SER A 57 -10.21 12.33 0.16
N MET A 58 -11.20 12.01 -0.67
CA MET A 58 -11.26 10.74 -1.38
C MET A 58 -10.28 10.76 -2.54
N VAL A 59 -9.38 9.77 -2.57
CA VAL A 59 -8.39 9.58 -3.63
C VAL A 59 -8.46 8.14 -4.14
N PRO A 60 -8.13 7.86 -5.42
CA PRO A 60 -8.20 6.51 -5.96
C PRO A 60 -7.31 5.49 -5.24
N CYS A 61 -6.22 5.96 -4.65
CA CYS A 61 -5.25 5.14 -3.92
C CYS A 61 -4.56 6.04 -2.89
N ALA A 62 -5.00 6.00 -1.63
CA ALA A 62 -4.20 6.60 -0.56
C ALA A 62 -3.15 5.56 -0.13
N GLY A 63 -1.92 6.00 0.14
CA GLY A 63 -0.85 5.11 0.57
C GLY A 63 -1.14 4.41 1.91
N VAL A 64 -0.33 3.42 2.25
CA VAL A 64 -0.44 2.66 3.52
C VAL A 64 0.26 3.33 4.71
N CYS A 65 1.03 4.39 4.48
CA CYS A 65 1.81 5.12 5.50
C CYS A 65 1.33 6.58 5.62
N PRO A 66 0.14 6.83 6.20
CA PRO A 66 -0.25 8.19 6.52
C PRO A 66 0.75 8.76 7.54
N GLU A 67 0.93 10.07 7.51
CA GLU A 67 1.58 10.74 8.64
C GLU A 67 0.65 10.70 9.86
N THR A 68 1.18 10.34 11.03
CA THR A 68 0.43 10.29 12.28
C THR A 68 1.01 11.24 13.31
N CYS A 69 0.35 11.42 14.46
CA CYS A 69 0.91 12.23 15.55
C CYS A 69 2.24 11.68 16.07
N SER A 70 2.42 10.36 16.05
CA SER A 70 3.59 9.71 16.63
C SER A 70 4.70 9.50 15.62
N PHE A 71 4.37 9.30 14.34
CA PHE A 71 5.36 8.89 13.33
C PHE A 71 5.15 9.55 11.96
N LYS A 72 6.27 9.86 11.31
CA LYS A 72 6.33 10.28 9.91
C LYS A 72 7.29 9.38 9.16
N SER A 73 6.82 8.78 8.06
CA SER A 73 7.65 7.92 7.22
C SER A 73 8.51 8.73 6.26
N GLU A 74 9.80 8.39 6.13
CA GLU A 74 10.68 8.93 5.08
C GLU A 74 10.43 8.24 3.73
N LYS A 75 10.14 6.93 3.79
CA LYS A 75 9.83 6.08 2.64
C LYS A 75 8.53 5.35 2.91
N CYS A 76 7.69 5.24 1.89
CA CYS A 76 6.51 4.39 1.93
C CYS A 76 6.47 3.48 0.70
N PRO A 77 6.24 2.17 0.86
CA PRO A 77 5.99 1.31 -0.27
C PRO A 77 4.75 1.78 -1.05
N GLN A 78 4.77 1.55 -2.36
CA GLN A 78 3.70 1.96 -3.28
C GLN A 78 2.52 0.97 -3.23
N TYR A 79 1.94 0.78 -2.04
CA TYR A 79 0.73 0.01 -1.83
C TYR A 79 -0.45 0.95 -1.60
N CYS A 80 -1.58 0.65 -2.25
CA CYS A 80 -2.84 1.30 -1.93
C CYS A 80 -3.39 0.72 -0.64
N GLY A 81 -3.60 1.59 0.35
CA GLY A 81 -4.32 1.27 1.56
C GLY A 81 -5.80 1.62 1.39
N VAL A 82 -6.25 2.58 2.18
CA VAL A 82 -7.62 3.10 2.15
C VAL A 82 -7.78 4.13 1.01
N ASN A 83 -9.01 4.49 0.65
CA ASN A 83 -9.28 5.48 -0.41
C ASN A 83 -9.39 6.92 0.12
N CYS A 84 -8.77 7.19 1.27
CA CYS A 84 -8.91 8.44 1.99
C CYS A 84 -7.55 8.93 2.49
N GLU A 85 -7.22 10.17 2.17
CA GLU A 85 -5.97 10.82 2.55
C GLU A 85 -6.28 12.09 3.35
N CYS A 86 -5.54 12.33 4.44
CA CYS A 86 -5.67 13.58 5.19
C CYS A 86 -5.25 14.75 4.31
N ILE A 87 -6.03 15.83 4.31
CA ILE A 87 -5.69 17.03 3.54
C ILE A 87 -4.49 17.77 4.17
N ASP A 88 -3.88 18.69 3.44
CA ASP A 88 -2.71 19.45 3.88
C ASP A 88 -2.90 20.08 5.27
N GLY A 89 -1.90 19.89 6.14
CA GLY A 89 -1.91 20.37 7.52
C GLY A 89 -2.56 19.43 8.54
N TYR A 90 -3.19 18.35 8.07
CA TYR A 90 -3.81 17.33 8.92
C TYR A 90 -3.00 16.03 8.93
N VAL A 91 -3.07 15.31 10.05
CA VAL A 91 -2.42 14.01 10.25
C VAL A 91 -3.43 12.99 10.76
N PHE A 92 -3.20 11.71 10.50
CA PHE A 92 -4.10 10.65 10.94
C PHE A 92 -3.89 10.37 12.43
N SER A 93 -4.94 10.58 13.23
CA SER A 93 -4.98 10.15 14.62
C SER A 93 -5.46 8.71 14.68
N GLU A 94 -4.57 7.81 15.06
CA GLU A 94 -4.89 6.39 15.19
C GLU A 94 -5.83 6.09 16.36
N SER A 95 -5.74 6.87 17.44
CA SER A 95 -6.62 6.72 18.60
C SER A 95 -8.04 7.20 18.32
N LEU A 96 -8.19 8.25 17.50
CA LEU A 96 -9.49 8.82 17.14
C LEU A 96 -10.04 8.30 15.81
N LEU A 97 -9.22 7.56 15.05
CA LEU A 97 -9.52 7.04 13.72
C LEU A 97 -9.99 8.13 12.73
N LYS A 98 -9.37 9.32 12.79
CA LYS A 98 -9.72 10.47 11.92
C LYS A 98 -8.53 11.41 11.69
N CYS A 99 -8.62 12.24 10.67
CA CYS A 99 -7.66 13.31 10.41
C CYS A 99 -7.88 14.51 11.35
N ILE A 100 -6.84 14.92 12.06
CA ILE A 100 -6.84 16.06 12.98
C ILE A 100 -5.76 17.06 12.59
N LEU A 101 -5.89 18.32 13.01
CA LEU A 101 -4.82 19.30 12.79
C LEU A 101 -3.55 18.79 13.49
N ARG A 102 -2.40 18.97 12.86
CA ARG A 102 -1.11 18.60 13.46
C ARG A 102 -0.91 19.23 14.85
N GLN A 103 -1.42 20.44 15.05
CA GLN A 103 -1.33 21.18 16.32
C GLN A 103 -2.20 20.57 17.43
N ASP A 104 -3.19 19.76 17.07
CA ASP A 104 -4.07 19.05 18.02
C ASP A 104 -3.48 17.72 18.48
N CYS A 105 -2.29 17.34 17.99
CA CYS A 105 -1.59 16.16 18.47
C CYS A 105 -1.20 16.31 19.96
N PRO A 106 -1.18 15.20 20.74
CA PRO A 106 -0.78 15.24 22.14
C PRO A 106 0.62 15.84 22.33
N ILE A 107 0.72 16.90 23.13
CA ILE A 107 1.98 17.66 23.34
C ILE A 107 3.09 16.79 23.96
N ASN A 108 2.70 15.74 24.70
CA ASN A 108 3.61 14.81 25.36
C ASN A 108 4.16 13.70 24.44
N ILE A 109 3.78 13.68 23.17
CA ILE A 109 4.24 12.68 22.20
C ILE A 109 4.93 13.41 21.04
N PRO A 110 6.26 13.61 21.10
CA PRO A 110 6.98 14.18 19.97
C PRO A 110 6.90 13.22 18.78
N GLN A 111 6.56 13.75 17.60
CA GLN A 111 6.54 12.97 16.37
C GLN A 111 7.95 12.52 16.00
N GLN A 112 8.12 11.23 15.69
CA GLN A 112 9.38 10.65 15.27
C GLN A 112 9.40 10.47 13.74
N VAL A 113 10.51 10.83 13.10
CA VAL A 113 10.74 10.52 11.69
C VAL A 113 11.41 9.15 11.61
N VAL A 114 10.78 8.23 10.89
CA VAL A 114 11.18 6.82 10.79
C VAL A 114 11.23 6.39 9.33
N GLU A 115 11.97 5.35 8.99
CA GLU A 115 12.10 4.93 7.59
C GLU A 115 10.74 4.55 6.98
N THR A 116 9.95 3.73 7.66
CA THR A 116 8.59 3.38 7.23
C THR A 116 7.70 3.07 8.42
N TYR A 117 6.47 3.59 8.38
CA TYR A 117 5.42 3.30 9.34
C TYR A 117 4.10 3.03 8.64
N ARG A 118 3.80 1.74 8.44
CA ARG A 118 2.53 1.32 7.84
C ARG A 118 1.43 1.30 8.89
N VAL A 119 0.35 2.01 8.61
CA VAL A 119 -0.84 2.10 9.48
C VAL A 119 -2.01 1.35 8.85
N PHE A 120 -2.19 1.49 7.54
CA PHE A 120 -3.24 0.84 6.79
C PHE A 120 -2.77 -0.48 6.18
N GLN A 121 -3.71 -1.41 6.06
CA GLN A 121 -3.49 -2.72 5.46
C GLN A 121 -3.14 -2.60 3.98
#